data_AF-A0A1J4KU22-F1
#
_entry.id   AF-A0A1J4KU22-F1
#
_cell.length_a   1.000
_cell.length_b   1.000
_cell.length_c   1.000
_cell.angle_alpha   90.00
_cell.angle_beta   90.00
_cell.angle_gamma   90.00
#
_symmetry.space_group_name_H-M   'P 1'
#
loop_
_entity.id
_entity.type
_entity.pdbx_description
1 polymer ?
#
loop_
_entity_poly.entity_id
_entity_poly.type
_entity_poly.pdbx_seq_one_letter_code
_entity_poly.pdbx_strand_id
1 'polypeptide(L)'
;MKKSERSFSFSSGSNNYAIISKYPTLQSFFSKNQELKPYVYLTENVDIGMNRLKFSVSRNGTHELIKRDLKEFIEKLEYSIQTIQENIFSYSKNNELLEVNRFDFDDINGVLAVRKLVFIRRLIQETQISLLTRRFHILSEILKSAQTMQAFYDDSIIPLNVKCQLDTSFFDIHFGAALNKELKMLEYLKPCEKRFEGHIKQIPKALWQKNFPVFMDGLIHSAIKYTDPDLSYFTPLNLEISLSRCFFNPKSPHRKTIDTFLTDAFKNSNPTDFIQKLVTFCYNFLSDFLQLKKMAVDYQSAALVLVYRSFFDRTYEKFSSFFASTKFCEFSSQSGISSENKLKIILKIEEMKKEKAVKFPILSNLMRPNFDEIKEKHSIRFVFQQDPIFFEAAEFFNTAIFRPNPLDALFEVNRTLITIHRAALTNRFIGIESQNSSPNKCSKQTPYLNNQDQNNQAQTEKSLDEMNQNENQNHQIDNKNQHNHQNQSGNSQNENQIEVNQSQLEKNPSETEKESELDENEVSDGEADSNQKDQSEPLVIVFKGDDSKQLLSFDDLFSLFFGTLMAADLPDIFSLAAFIDCYAPKACLSPSFEYAQANMEALVLHCVNVEKEES
;
A
#
# COMPACT_ATOMS: atom_id res chain seq x y z
N MET A 1 -38.40 3.87 19.54
CA MET A 1 -39.41 4.53 20.41
C MET A 1 -40.11 5.61 19.61
N LYS A 2 -41.37 5.40 19.21
CA LYS A 2 -42.21 6.40 18.52
C LYS A 2 -42.72 7.40 19.57
N LYS A 3 -42.14 8.60 19.66
CA LYS A 3 -42.76 9.72 20.38
C LYS A 3 -43.93 10.20 19.52
N SER A 4 -45.13 10.13 20.07
CA SER A 4 -46.31 10.75 19.47
C SER A 4 -46.10 12.27 19.43
N GLU A 5 -46.05 12.84 18.24
CA GLU A 5 -46.26 14.27 18.03
C GLU A 5 -47.70 14.60 18.44
N ARG A 6 -47.92 14.85 19.73
CA ARG A 6 -49.11 15.57 20.18
C ARG A 6 -48.86 17.03 19.86
N SER A 7 -49.34 17.48 18.71
CA SER A 7 -49.52 18.89 18.42
C SER A 7 -50.54 19.48 19.40
N PHE A 8 -50.04 19.96 20.54
CA PHE A 8 -50.84 20.84 21.40
C PHE A 8 -50.99 22.17 20.64
N SER A 9 -52.10 22.32 19.93
CA SER A 9 -52.51 23.61 19.35
C SER A 9 -52.96 24.52 20.48
N PHE A 10 -52.02 25.19 21.13
CA PHE A 10 -52.32 26.26 22.07
C PHE A 10 -52.93 27.43 21.29
N SER A 11 -54.21 27.73 21.55
CA SER A 11 -54.92 28.90 21.02
C SER A 11 -54.41 30.24 21.57
N SER A 12 -53.29 30.25 22.31
CA SER A 12 -52.66 31.44 22.90
C SER A 12 -51.88 32.29 21.88
N GLY A 13 -51.56 31.73 20.70
CA GLY A 13 -50.77 32.44 19.69
C GLY A 13 -51.43 33.73 19.17
N SER A 14 -52.76 33.78 19.05
CA SER A 14 -53.47 34.94 18.52
C SER A 14 -53.34 36.19 19.40
N ASN A 15 -53.26 36.00 20.72
CA ASN A 15 -53.21 37.12 21.67
C ASN A 15 -51.83 37.80 21.69
N ASN A 16 -50.76 37.02 21.51
CA ASN A 16 -49.40 37.55 21.45
C ASN A 16 -49.22 38.53 20.27
N TYR A 17 -49.76 38.21 19.09
CA TYR A 17 -49.64 39.09 17.92
C TYR A 17 -50.31 40.44 18.13
N ALA A 18 -51.51 40.45 18.74
CA ALA A 18 -52.22 41.68 19.06
C ALA A 18 -51.39 42.56 20.00
N ILE A 19 -50.85 41.99 21.08
CA ILE A 19 -50.01 42.72 22.04
C ILE A 19 -48.72 43.22 21.38
N ILE A 20 -48.00 42.38 20.63
CA ILE A 20 -46.75 42.80 19.97
C ILE A 20 -46.99 43.97 19.00
N SER A 21 -48.09 43.92 18.23
CA SER A 21 -48.42 45.00 17.28
C SER A 21 -48.83 46.31 17.93
N LYS A 22 -49.34 46.25 19.17
CA LYS A 22 -49.79 47.42 19.94
C LYS A 22 -48.61 48.24 20.49
N TYR A 23 -47.46 47.61 20.73
CA TYR A 23 -46.31 48.22 21.39
C TYR A 23 -45.10 48.32 20.45
N PRO A 24 -44.69 49.52 20.00
CA PRO A 24 -43.58 49.69 19.06
C PRO A 24 -42.26 49.09 19.53
N THR A 25 -41.98 49.11 20.84
CA THR A 25 -40.77 48.51 21.43
C THR A 25 -40.75 47.00 21.27
N LEU A 26 -41.87 46.33 21.57
CA LEU A 26 -42.03 44.88 21.37
C LEU A 26 -41.98 44.52 19.88
N GLN A 27 -42.66 45.30 19.03
CA GLN A 27 -42.65 45.08 17.58
C GLN A 27 -41.25 45.20 16.99
N SER A 28 -40.47 46.20 17.42
CA SER A 28 -39.09 46.40 17.00
C SER A 28 -38.18 45.27 17.47
N PHE A 29 -38.33 44.81 18.71
CA PHE A 29 -37.54 43.70 19.24
C PHE A 29 -37.82 42.38 18.50
N PHE A 30 -39.09 41.99 18.39
CA PHE A 30 -39.47 40.72 17.78
C PHE A 30 -39.44 40.73 16.25
N SER A 31 -39.28 41.88 15.60
CA SER A 31 -38.98 41.92 14.16
C SER A 31 -37.53 41.56 13.86
N LYS A 32 -36.61 41.89 14.78
CA LYS A 32 -35.18 41.54 14.72
C LYS A 32 -34.88 40.12 15.23
N ASN A 33 -35.65 39.65 16.22
CA ASN A 33 -35.47 38.34 16.87
C ASN A 33 -36.73 37.48 16.71
N GLN A 34 -37.05 37.12 15.46
CA GLN A 34 -38.30 36.40 15.14
C GLN A 34 -38.32 34.99 15.74
N GLU A 35 -37.15 34.36 15.85
CA GLU A 35 -36.91 33.05 16.43
C GLU A 35 -37.29 32.96 17.91
N LEU A 36 -37.34 34.09 18.63
CA LEU A 36 -37.70 34.14 20.05
C LEU A 36 -39.21 34.21 20.28
N LYS A 37 -40.00 34.63 19.29
CA LYS A 37 -41.46 34.78 19.41
C LYS A 37 -42.20 33.54 19.92
N PRO A 38 -41.89 32.31 19.44
CA PRO A 38 -42.62 31.11 19.85
C PRO A 38 -42.51 30.80 21.35
N TYR A 39 -41.48 31.33 22.01
CA TYR A 39 -41.17 31.05 23.42
C TYR A 39 -41.72 32.08 24.39
N VAL A 40 -42.43 33.11 23.90
CA VAL A 40 -42.88 34.23 24.72
C VAL A 40 -44.40 34.23 24.81
N TYR A 41 -44.94 34.31 26.02
CA TYR A 41 -46.35 34.53 26.30
C TYR A 41 -46.56 35.91 26.93
N LEU A 42 -47.38 36.72 26.27
CA LEU A 42 -47.70 38.08 26.72
C LEU A 42 -49.12 38.13 27.28
N THR A 43 -49.26 38.77 28.44
CA THR A 43 -50.57 39.08 29.04
C THR A 43 -50.62 40.58 29.31
N GLU A 44 -51.60 41.26 28.73
CA GLU A 44 -51.83 42.69 28.95
C GLU A 44 -52.88 42.90 30.04
N ASN A 45 -52.62 43.82 30.98
CA ASN A 45 -53.63 44.27 31.92
C ASN A 45 -54.39 45.47 31.36
N VAL A 46 -55.71 45.32 31.22
CA VAL A 46 -56.62 46.37 30.74
C VAL A 46 -57.39 47.01 31.91
N ASP A 47 -57.34 46.43 33.11
CA ASP A 47 -58.13 46.87 34.27
C ASP A 47 -57.58 48.13 34.96
N ILE A 48 -58.50 48.97 35.43
CA ILE A 48 -58.23 50.18 36.24
C ILE A 48 -58.48 49.85 37.73
N GLY A 49 -57.64 50.37 38.64
CA GLY A 49 -57.84 50.28 40.10
C GLY A 49 -57.03 49.17 40.81
N MET A 50 -57.61 48.53 41.83
CA MET A 50 -56.95 47.51 42.69
C MET A 50 -56.31 46.35 41.91
N ASN A 51 -56.90 45.96 40.76
CA ASN A 51 -56.36 44.91 39.90
C ASN A 51 -54.99 45.28 39.31
N ARG A 52 -54.70 46.58 39.14
CA ARG A 52 -53.41 47.08 38.66
C ARG A 52 -52.27 46.77 39.63
N LEU A 53 -52.49 46.90 40.93
CA LEU A 53 -51.46 46.62 41.93
C LEU A 53 -51.16 45.12 41.99
N LYS A 54 -52.20 44.27 42.00
CA LYS A 54 -52.05 42.80 41.96
C LYS A 54 -51.29 42.35 40.71
N PHE A 55 -51.63 42.92 39.55
CA PHE A 55 -50.93 42.63 38.30
C PHE A 55 -49.46 43.07 38.35
N SER A 56 -49.17 44.27 38.86
CA SER A 56 -47.79 44.79 38.99
C SER A 56 -46.92 43.87 39.86
N VAL A 57 -47.43 43.45 41.02
CA VAL A 57 -46.73 42.51 41.91
C VAL A 57 -46.50 41.17 41.22
N SER A 58 -47.52 40.61 40.56
CA SER A 58 -47.39 39.35 39.82
C SER A 58 -46.41 39.44 38.65
N ARG A 59 -46.43 40.55 37.90
CA ARG A 59 -45.51 40.83 36.80
C ARG A 59 -44.08 40.84 37.31
N ASN A 60 -43.80 41.68 38.31
CA ASN A 60 -42.45 41.84 38.85
C ASN A 60 -41.93 40.50 39.41
N GLY A 61 -42.73 39.78 40.20
CA GLY A 61 -42.33 38.46 40.71
C GLY A 61 -42.03 37.44 39.61
N THR A 62 -42.79 37.45 38.51
CA THR A 62 -42.53 36.56 37.37
C THR A 62 -41.30 36.99 36.56
N HIS A 63 -41.09 38.29 36.38
CA HIS A 63 -39.94 38.82 35.63
C HIS A 63 -38.63 38.59 36.36
N GLU A 64 -38.58 38.82 37.67
CA GLU A 64 -37.39 38.54 38.50
C GLU A 64 -37.07 37.04 38.51
N LEU A 65 -38.09 36.18 38.58
CA LEU A 65 -37.90 34.74 38.48
C LEU A 65 -37.27 34.36 37.13
N ILE A 66 -37.82 34.86 36.01
CA ILE A 66 -37.31 34.58 34.67
C ILE A 66 -35.89 35.11 34.47
N LYS A 67 -35.58 36.31 34.98
CA LYS A 67 -34.22 36.88 34.93
C LYS A 67 -33.20 35.98 35.61
N ARG A 68 -33.55 35.48 36.80
CA ARG A 68 -32.71 34.53 37.54
C ARG A 68 -32.53 33.22 36.77
N ASP A 69 -33.62 32.65 36.27
CA ASP A 69 -33.56 31.38 35.52
C ASP A 69 -32.76 31.53 34.20
N LEU A 70 -32.87 32.67 33.50
CA LEU A 70 -32.04 33.01 32.35
C LEU A 70 -30.57 33.12 32.70
N LYS A 71 -30.24 33.77 33.81
CA LYS A 71 -28.85 33.92 34.28
C LYS A 71 -28.22 32.56 34.56
N GLU A 72 -28.89 31.71 35.32
CA GLU A 72 -28.43 30.35 35.62
C GLU A 72 -28.27 29.52 34.33
N PHE A 73 -29.20 29.67 33.38
CA PHE A 73 -29.12 28.99 32.09
C PHE A 73 -27.93 29.46 31.24
N ILE A 74 -27.68 30.77 31.18
CA ILE A 74 -26.52 31.37 30.49
C ILE A 74 -25.22 30.85 31.07
N GLU A 75 -25.05 30.89 32.40
CA GLU A 75 -23.84 30.38 33.08
C GLU A 75 -23.60 28.90 32.76
N LYS A 76 -24.66 28.09 32.72
CA LYS A 76 -24.59 26.67 32.33
C LYS A 76 -24.17 26.47 30.88
N LEU A 77 -24.68 27.29 29.96
CA LEU A 77 -24.32 27.25 28.54
C LEU A 77 -22.87 27.65 28.32
N GLU A 78 -22.40 28.73 28.95
CA GLU A 78 -21.01 29.20 28.89
C GLU A 78 -20.05 28.12 29.39
N TYR A 79 -20.33 27.51 30.54
CA TYR A 79 -19.54 26.40 31.07
C TYR A 79 -19.48 25.20 30.10
N SER A 80 -20.62 24.85 29.49
CA SER A 80 -20.71 23.74 28.53
C SER A 80 -19.92 24.03 27.26
N ILE A 81 -19.99 25.27 26.75
CA ILE A 81 -19.25 25.74 25.59
C ILE A 81 -17.74 25.69 25.86
N GLN A 82 -17.30 26.21 27.00
CA GLN A 82 -15.90 26.18 27.41
C GLN A 82 -15.38 24.73 27.50
N THR A 83 -16.13 23.84 28.14
CA THR A 83 -15.79 22.40 28.21
C THR A 83 -15.65 21.78 26.83
N ILE A 84 -16.51 22.13 25.87
CA ILE A 84 -16.40 21.63 24.49
C ILE A 84 -15.17 22.20 23.79
N GLN A 85 -14.85 23.48 23.98
CA GLN A 85 -13.65 24.08 23.41
C GLN A 85 -12.37 23.39 23.91
N GLU A 86 -12.29 23.13 25.22
CA GLU A 86 -11.19 22.38 25.83
C GLU A 86 -11.07 20.95 25.25
N ASN A 87 -12.20 20.29 25.01
CA ASN A 87 -12.23 18.97 24.38
C ASN A 87 -11.78 19.02 22.90
N ILE A 88 -12.26 19.97 22.11
CA ILE A 88 -11.83 20.14 20.71
C ILE A 88 -10.32 20.40 20.66
N PHE A 89 -9.81 21.24 21.56
CA PHE A 89 -8.39 21.54 21.66
C PHE A 89 -7.57 20.30 22.05
N SER A 90 -8.03 19.50 23.03
CA SER A 90 -7.34 18.28 23.44
C SER A 90 -7.30 17.23 22.33
N TYR A 91 -8.40 17.04 21.57
CA TYR A 91 -8.43 16.17 20.39
C TYR A 91 -7.51 16.68 19.28
N SER A 92 -7.47 17.99 19.04
CA SER A 92 -6.62 18.59 18.02
C SER A 92 -5.13 18.53 18.37
N LYS A 93 -4.78 18.69 19.66
CA LYS A 93 -3.40 18.57 20.16
C LYS A 93 -2.90 17.13 20.15
N ASN A 94 -3.76 16.18 20.48
CA ASN A 94 -3.45 14.74 20.43
C ASN A 94 -3.50 14.18 19.00
N ASN A 95 -3.71 15.04 18.00
CA ASN A 95 -3.76 14.68 16.58
C ASN A 95 -2.36 14.60 15.95
N GLU A 96 -1.31 14.37 16.75
CA GLU A 96 -0.07 13.81 16.22
C GLU A 96 -0.49 12.61 15.37
N LEU A 97 -0.25 12.73 14.06
CA LEU A 97 -0.68 11.77 13.04
C LEU A 97 -0.53 10.37 13.62
N LEU A 98 -1.63 9.67 13.87
CA LEU A 98 -1.60 8.36 14.51
C LEU A 98 -0.62 7.47 13.74
N GLU A 99 0.59 7.38 14.25
CA GLU A 99 1.65 6.75 13.49
C GLU A 99 1.36 5.27 13.48
N VAL A 100 1.53 4.65 12.31
CA VAL A 100 1.51 3.20 12.20
C VAL A 100 2.71 2.69 12.97
N ASN A 101 2.47 2.28 14.22
CA ASN A 101 3.48 2.25 15.26
C ASN A 101 4.53 1.14 15.12
N ARG A 102 4.43 0.28 14.10
CA ARG A 102 5.45 -0.62 13.55
C ARG A 102 4.80 -1.70 12.67
N PHE A 103 5.42 -2.04 11.54
CA PHE A 103 5.06 -3.20 10.73
C PHE A 103 5.83 -4.45 11.20
N ASP A 104 5.54 -4.91 12.41
CA ASP A 104 6.25 -6.04 13.02
C ASP A 104 5.66 -7.42 12.65
N PHE A 105 5.16 -7.55 11.42
CA PHE A 105 4.47 -8.75 10.97
C PHE A 105 5.06 -9.20 9.63
N ASP A 106 5.31 -10.50 9.52
CA ASP A 106 5.71 -11.13 8.26
C ASP A 106 4.51 -11.31 7.34
N ASP A 107 3.34 -11.63 7.90
CA ASP A 107 2.08 -11.68 7.16
C ASP A 107 1.59 -10.27 6.78
N ILE A 108 1.30 -10.09 5.48
CA ILE A 108 0.74 -8.86 4.95
C ILE A 108 -0.65 -8.55 5.50
N ASN A 109 -1.44 -9.57 5.87
CA ASN A 109 -2.75 -9.35 6.47
C ASN A 109 -2.62 -8.70 7.85
N GLY A 110 -1.60 -9.07 8.63
CA GLY A 110 -1.26 -8.40 9.89
C GLY A 110 -0.89 -6.94 9.70
N VAL A 111 -0.07 -6.64 8.68
CA VAL A 111 0.26 -5.26 8.29
C VAL A 111 -0.99 -4.47 7.91
N LEU A 112 -1.88 -5.05 7.10
CA LEU A 112 -3.13 -4.41 6.69
C LEU A 112 -4.10 -4.21 7.86
N ALA A 113 -4.17 -5.15 8.81
CA ALA A 113 -5.00 -5.02 10.00
C ALA A 113 -4.58 -3.81 10.85
N VAL A 114 -3.28 -3.60 11.06
CA VAL A 114 -2.76 -2.40 11.76
C VAL A 114 -3.12 -1.12 11.02
N ARG A 115 -2.97 -1.09 9.68
CA ARG A 115 -3.35 0.08 8.87
C ARG A 115 -4.84 0.37 8.99
N LYS A 116 -5.70 -0.66 8.95
CA LYS A 116 -7.15 -0.53 9.17
C LYS A 116 -7.47 0.00 10.56
N LEU A 117 -6.78 -0.46 11.60
CA LEU A 117 -6.96 0.06 12.96
C LEU A 117 -6.62 1.56 13.05
N VAL A 118 -5.49 1.98 12.49
CA VAL A 118 -5.09 3.40 12.45
C VAL A 118 -6.11 4.23 11.70
N PHE A 119 -6.61 3.74 10.56
CA PHE A 119 -7.67 4.40 9.81
C PHE A 119 -8.97 4.53 10.60
N ILE A 120 -9.41 3.47 11.29
CA ILE A 120 -10.61 3.49 12.14
C ILE A 120 -10.45 4.51 13.28
N ARG A 121 -9.29 4.54 13.95
CA ARG A 121 -9.00 5.51 15.01
C ARG A 121 -9.06 6.95 14.51
N ARG A 122 -8.51 7.20 13.32
CA ARG A 122 -8.62 8.51 12.67
C ARG A 122 -10.06 8.88 12.37
N LEU A 123 -10.87 7.96 11.83
CA LEU A 123 -12.29 8.18 11.61
C LEU A 123 -13.06 8.47 12.91
N ILE A 124 -12.74 7.77 14.00
CA ILE A 124 -13.31 8.03 15.32
C ILE A 124 -13.00 9.46 15.76
N GLN A 125 -11.73 9.87 15.67
CA GLN A 125 -11.30 11.22 16.04
C GLN A 125 -11.97 12.31 15.20
N GLU A 126 -11.99 12.15 13.87
CA GLU A 126 -12.65 13.09 12.95
C GLU A 126 -14.14 13.21 13.26
N THR A 127 -14.81 12.08 13.53
CA THR A 127 -16.23 12.07 13.90
C THR A 127 -16.46 12.70 15.28
N GLN A 128 -15.56 12.51 16.25
CA GLN A 128 -15.63 13.16 17.56
C GLN A 128 -15.48 14.68 17.46
N ILE A 129 -14.50 15.15 16.69
CA ILE A 129 -14.28 16.58 16.44
C ILE A 129 -15.53 17.18 15.77
N SER A 130 -16.03 16.54 14.71
CA SER A 130 -17.24 16.99 14.01
C SER A 130 -18.45 17.10 14.93
N LEU A 131 -18.69 16.08 15.77
CA LEU A 131 -19.75 16.07 16.78
C LEU A 131 -19.62 17.23 17.78
N LEU A 132 -18.41 17.45 18.30
CA LEU A 132 -18.12 18.51 19.26
C LEU A 132 -18.27 19.90 18.64
N THR A 133 -17.76 20.12 17.43
CA THR A 133 -17.91 21.37 16.68
C THR A 133 -19.39 21.69 16.46
N ARG A 134 -20.20 20.69 16.14
CA ARG A 134 -21.64 20.87 15.95
C ARG A 134 -22.36 21.22 17.26
N ARG A 135 -22.01 20.54 18.35
CA ARG A 135 -22.53 20.88 19.70
C ARG A 135 -22.16 22.30 20.09
N PHE A 136 -20.90 22.69 19.87
CA PHE A 136 -20.42 24.03 20.13
C PHE A 136 -21.27 25.07 19.42
N HIS A 137 -21.51 24.89 18.11
CA HIS A 137 -22.31 25.81 17.31
C HIS A 137 -23.75 25.94 17.83
N ILE A 138 -24.43 24.82 18.09
CA ILE A 138 -25.80 24.82 18.62
C ILE A 138 -25.87 25.53 19.98
N LEU A 139 -24.96 25.23 20.90
CA LEU A 139 -24.95 25.87 22.22
C LEU A 139 -24.63 27.37 22.12
N SER A 140 -23.78 27.77 21.19
CA SER A 140 -23.44 29.18 20.96
C SER A 140 -24.64 29.97 20.45
N GLU A 141 -25.44 29.40 19.54
CA GLU A 141 -26.69 30.01 19.06
C GLU A 141 -27.74 30.12 20.19
N ILE A 142 -27.87 29.08 21.03
CA ILE A 142 -28.76 29.10 22.19
C ILE A 142 -28.29 30.14 23.22
N LEU A 143 -26.99 30.23 23.49
CA LEU A 143 -26.40 31.23 24.39
C LEU A 143 -26.71 32.65 23.91
N LYS A 144 -26.50 32.92 22.61
CA LYS A 144 -26.84 34.22 22.00
C LYS A 144 -28.32 34.55 22.15
N SER A 145 -29.19 33.56 21.96
CA SER A 145 -30.64 33.70 22.13
C SER A 145 -31.02 33.99 23.58
N ALA A 146 -30.40 33.29 24.54
CA ALA A 146 -30.60 33.49 25.97
C ALA A 146 -30.11 34.87 26.44
N GLN A 147 -28.94 35.33 25.99
CA GLN A 147 -28.42 36.66 26.27
C GLN A 147 -29.32 37.76 25.67
N THR A 148 -29.83 37.55 24.45
CA THR A 148 -30.79 38.47 23.81
C THR A 148 -32.09 38.54 24.61
N MET A 149 -32.57 37.40 25.12
CA MET A 149 -33.75 37.35 25.98
C MET A 149 -33.49 37.98 27.35
N GLN A 150 -32.31 37.82 27.94
CA GLN A 150 -31.93 38.49 29.19
C GLN A 150 -31.97 40.01 29.02
N ALA A 151 -31.34 40.54 27.95
CA ALA A 151 -31.40 41.96 27.61
C ALA A 151 -32.84 42.46 27.43
N PHE A 152 -33.73 41.66 26.83
CA PHE A 152 -35.15 42.00 26.70
C PHE A 152 -35.86 42.25 28.05
N TYR A 153 -35.47 41.51 29.09
CA TYR A 153 -35.99 41.71 30.45
C TYR A 153 -35.29 42.84 31.21
N ASP A 154 -34.06 43.21 30.85
CA ASP A 154 -33.27 44.25 31.52
C ASP A 154 -33.49 45.67 30.95
N ASP A 155 -33.62 45.80 29.62
CA ASP A 155 -33.64 47.09 28.91
C ASP A 155 -34.99 47.85 28.99
N SER A 156 -35.86 47.49 29.93
CA SER A 156 -37.21 48.09 30.09
C SER A 156 -38.06 48.07 28.80
N ILE A 157 -37.79 47.12 27.88
CA ILE A 157 -38.50 46.98 26.59
C ILE A 157 -39.97 46.61 26.82
N ILE A 158 -40.22 45.83 27.87
CA ILE A 158 -41.55 45.30 28.24
C ILE A 158 -42.38 46.39 28.93
N PRO A 159 -43.51 46.84 28.34
CA PRO A 159 -44.38 47.84 28.95
C PRO A 159 -44.83 47.46 30.37
N LEU A 160 -45.03 48.46 31.24
CA LEU A 160 -45.41 48.25 32.65
C LEU A 160 -46.74 47.51 32.83
N ASN A 161 -47.64 47.61 31.85
CA ASN A 161 -48.94 46.94 31.83
C ASN A 161 -48.93 45.59 31.09
N VAL A 162 -47.76 45.11 30.66
CA VAL A 162 -47.59 43.81 29.99
C VAL A 162 -46.75 42.88 30.86
N LYS A 163 -47.27 41.67 31.08
CA LYS A 163 -46.58 40.57 31.74
C LYS A 163 -46.09 39.60 30.67
N CYS A 164 -44.78 39.52 30.50
CA CYS A 164 -44.11 38.50 29.70
C CYS A 164 -43.75 37.25 30.52
N GLN A 165 -44.11 36.07 30.03
CA GLN A 165 -43.68 34.77 30.53
C GLN A 165 -42.89 34.03 29.44
N LEU A 166 -41.90 33.24 29.82
CA LEU A 166 -41.21 32.34 28.90
C LEU A 166 -41.79 30.95 28.97
N ASP A 167 -41.89 30.30 27.81
CA ASP A 167 -42.18 28.87 27.71
C ASP A 167 -41.03 28.08 28.32
N THR A 168 -41.34 27.03 29.09
CA THR A 168 -40.31 26.17 29.71
C THR A 168 -39.43 25.49 28.67
N SER A 169 -39.95 25.24 27.46
CA SER A 169 -39.18 24.67 26.36
C SER A 169 -38.05 25.57 25.85
N PHE A 170 -38.04 26.87 26.20
CA PHE A 170 -36.91 27.76 25.90
C PHE A 170 -35.60 27.28 26.57
N PHE A 171 -35.73 26.64 27.72
CA PHE A 171 -34.60 26.11 28.49
C PHE A 171 -34.20 24.68 28.07
N ASP A 172 -34.96 24.06 27.17
CA ASP A 172 -34.67 22.73 26.65
C ASP A 172 -33.63 22.79 25.52
N ILE A 173 -32.50 22.11 25.71
CA ILE A 173 -31.45 22.04 24.70
C ILE A 173 -31.75 20.90 23.72
N HIS A 174 -32.04 21.26 22.47
CA HIS A 174 -32.29 20.29 21.39
C HIS A 174 -31.14 20.28 20.37
N PHE A 175 -30.38 19.19 20.35
CA PHE A 175 -29.27 19.01 19.43
C PHE A 175 -29.69 18.57 18.00
N GLY A 176 -30.96 18.22 17.80
CA GLY A 176 -31.48 17.81 16.49
C GLY A 176 -31.00 16.43 16.00
N ALA A 177 -31.57 15.98 14.89
CA ALA A 177 -31.35 14.62 14.36
C ALA A 177 -29.94 14.40 13.79
N ALA A 178 -29.25 15.47 13.40
CA ALA A 178 -27.97 15.35 12.72
C ALA A 178 -26.84 14.85 13.65
N LEU A 179 -26.86 15.24 14.93
CA LEU A 179 -25.94 14.67 15.93
C LEU A 179 -26.16 13.17 16.14
N ASN A 180 -27.38 12.67 15.95
CA ASN A 180 -27.67 11.24 16.09
C ASN A 180 -26.96 10.40 15.03
N LYS A 181 -26.67 10.98 13.84
CA LYS A 181 -25.91 10.29 12.79
C LYS A 181 -24.46 10.06 13.23
N GLU A 182 -23.80 11.12 13.70
CA GLU A 182 -22.41 11.07 14.19
C GLU A 182 -22.28 10.18 15.43
N LEU A 183 -23.23 10.25 16.36
CA LEU A 183 -23.28 9.38 17.54
C LEU A 183 -23.39 7.90 17.15
N LYS A 184 -24.33 7.54 16.25
CA LYS A 184 -24.46 6.16 15.74
C LYS A 184 -23.20 5.67 15.05
N MET A 185 -22.52 6.56 14.30
CA MET A 185 -21.25 6.22 13.67
C MET A 185 -20.18 5.89 14.72
N LEU A 186 -20.08 6.69 15.79
CA LEU A 186 -19.16 6.42 16.90
C LEU A 186 -19.50 5.13 17.66
N GLU A 187 -20.79 4.85 17.85
CA GLU A 187 -21.29 3.60 18.45
C GLU A 187 -20.88 2.37 17.65
N TYR A 188 -20.78 2.50 16.32
CA TYR A 188 -20.29 1.43 15.44
C TYR A 188 -18.76 1.32 15.40
N LEU A 189 -18.08 2.46 15.27
CA LEU A 189 -16.63 2.51 15.07
C LEU A 189 -15.84 2.05 16.32
N LYS A 190 -16.27 2.43 17.53
CA LYS A 190 -15.55 2.07 18.77
C LYS A 190 -15.49 0.55 19.03
N PRO A 191 -16.58 -0.23 18.90
CA PRO A 191 -16.49 -1.68 18.94
C PRO A 191 -15.65 -2.26 17.80
N CYS A 192 -15.69 -1.64 16.62
CA CYS A 192 -14.84 -2.05 15.49
C CYS A 192 -13.35 -1.91 15.84
N GLU A 193 -12.94 -0.76 16.38
CA GLU A 193 -11.59 -0.51 16.88
C GLU A 193 -11.14 -1.61 17.85
N LYS A 194 -11.95 -1.89 18.89
CA LYS A 194 -11.64 -2.93 19.88
C LYS A 194 -11.49 -4.33 19.27
N ARG A 195 -12.33 -4.68 18.28
CA ARG A 195 -12.20 -5.95 17.56
C ARG A 195 -10.88 -6.04 16.80
N PHE A 196 -10.49 -4.97 16.10
CA PHE A 196 -9.20 -4.92 15.42
C PHE A 196 -8.03 -4.98 16.40
N GLU A 197 -8.09 -4.28 17.53
CA GLU A 197 -7.06 -4.39 18.59
C GLU A 197 -6.92 -5.81 19.12
N GLY A 198 -8.04 -6.48 19.39
CA GLY A 198 -8.06 -7.87 19.84
C GLY A 198 -7.46 -8.80 18.81
N HIS A 199 -7.87 -8.67 17.54
CA HIS A 199 -7.35 -9.46 16.43
C HIS A 199 -5.84 -9.25 16.25
N ILE A 200 -5.36 -8.00 16.22
CA ILE A 200 -3.93 -7.68 16.04
C ILE A 200 -3.07 -8.27 17.16
N LYS A 201 -3.57 -8.34 18.40
CA LYS A 201 -2.86 -8.97 19.53
C LYS A 201 -2.67 -10.48 19.36
N GLN A 202 -3.56 -11.13 18.61
CA GLN A 202 -3.50 -12.56 18.33
C GLN A 202 -2.55 -12.89 17.16
N ILE A 203 -2.28 -11.93 16.28
CA ILE A 203 -1.38 -12.14 15.14
C ILE A 203 0.05 -12.31 15.66
N PRO A 204 0.75 -13.40 15.31
CA PRO A 204 2.12 -13.62 15.74
C PRO A 204 3.03 -12.52 15.19
N LYS A 205 3.81 -11.94 16.10
CA LYS A 205 4.89 -11.01 15.74
C LYS A 205 5.98 -11.73 14.96
N ALA A 206 6.57 -11.02 14.02
CA ALA A 206 7.66 -11.51 13.19
C ALA A 206 8.84 -11.98 14.04
N LEU A 207 9.52 -13.04 13.58
CA LEU A 207 10.61 -13.65 14.36
C LEU A 207 11.77 -12.69 14.57
N TRP A 208 12.10 -11.89 13.55
CA TRP A 208 13.17 -10.88 13.61
C TRP A 208 12.93 -9.81 14.68
N GLN A 209 11.69 -9.55 15.08
CA GLN A 209 11.40 -8.63 16.17
C GLN A 209 11.78 -9.22 17.53
N LYS A 210 11.59 -10.54 17.70
CA LYS A 210 11.82 -11.24 18.97
C LYS A 210 13.28 -11.67 19.12
N ASN A 211 13.85 -12.21 18.05
CA ASN A 211 15.19 -12.78 18.04
C ASN A 211 15.80 -12.68 16.62
N PHE A 212 16.48 -11.56 16.36
CA PHE A 212 17.12 -11.32 15.06
C PHE A 212 18.17 -12.38 14.68
N PRO A 213 19.11 -12.80 15.57
CA PRO A 213 20.08 -13.84 15.24
C PRO A 213 19.45 -15.15 14.76
N VAL A 214 18.41 -15.64 15.47
CA VAL A 214 17.72 -16.89 15.09
C VAL A 214 16.97 -16.74 13.76
N PHE A 215 16.32 -15.59 13.53
CA PHE A 215 15.68 -15.30 12.25
C PHE A 215 16.69 -15.31 11.09
N MET A 216 17.80 -14.58 11.25
CA MET A 216 18.81 -14.46 10.21
C MET A 216 19.47 -15.80 9.92
N ASP A 217 19.78 -16.58 10.97
CA ASP A 217 20.35 -17.92 10.82
C ASP A 217 19.41 -18.87 10.05
N GLY A 218 18.11 -18.88 10.39
CA GLY A 218 17.12 -19.66 9.65
C GLY A 218 16.98 -19.24 8.19
N LEU A 219 17.04 -17.93 7.91
CA LEU A 219 17.02 -17.40 6.55
C LEU A 219 18.24 -17.83 5.74
N ILE A 220 19.44 -17.76 6.32
CA ILE A 220 20.70 -18.18 5.67
C ILE A 220 20.66 -19.67 5.35
N HIS A 221 20.26 -20.52 6.30
CA HIS A 221 20.12 -21.96 6.05
C HIS A 221 19.08 -22.27 4.97
N SER A 222 18.01 -21.47 4.86
CA SER A 222 17.09 -21.59 3.75
C SER A 222 17.74 -21.20 2.43
N ALA A 223 18.52 -20.12 2.39
CA ALA A 223 19.19 -19.64 1.18
C ALA A 223 20.24 -20.64 0.65
N ILE A 224 21.04 -21.24 1.54
CA ILE A 224 22.05 -22.24 1.18
C ILE A 224 21.46 -23.41 0.39
N LYS A 225 20.21 -23.81 0.68
CA LYS A 225 19.52 -24.90 -0.04
C LYS A 225 19.26 -24.59 -1.52
N TYR A 226 19.22 -23.31 -1.88
CA TYR A 226 18.97 -22.82 -3.24
C TYR A 226 20.22 -22.21 -3.88
N THR A 227 21.36 -22.23 -3.19
CA THR A 227 22.61 -21.69 -3.73
C THR A 227 23.13 -22.58 -4.85
N ASP A 228 23.37 -21.97 -5.99
CA ASP A 228 24.20 -22.55 -7.05
C ASP A 228 25.67 -22.44 -6.60
N PRO A 229 26.37 -23.58 -6.38
CA PRO A 229 27.73 -23.57 -5.86
C PRO A 229 28.73 -22.94 -6.85
N ASP A 230 28.50 -23.10 -8.15
CA ASP A 230 29.40 -22.57 -9.20
C ASP A 230 29.27 -21.06 -9.31
N LEU A 231 28.05 -20.53 -9.09
CA LEU A 231 27.81 -19.10 -9.08
C LEU A 231 28.04 -18.45 -7.71
N SER A 232 28.03 -19.25 -6.63
CA SER A 232 27.94 -18.76 -5.24
C SER A 232 26.79 -17.79 -5.04
N TYR A 233 25.65 -18.05 -5.70
CA TYR A 233 24.50 -17.16 -5.78
C TYR A 233 23.18 -17.95 -5.72
N PHE A 234 22.11 -17.30 -5.25
CA PHE A 234 20.75 -17.82 -5.28
C PHE A 234 19.78 -16.70 -5.66
N THR A 235 18.69 -17.06 -6.34
CA THR A 235 17.63 -16.11 -6.71
C THR A 235 16.94 -15.50 -5.49
N PRO A 236 16.40 -14.27 -5.57
CA PRO A 236 15.69 -13.66 -4.46
C PRO A 236 14.62 -14.56 -3.84
N LEU A 237 14.63 -14.66 -2.50
CA LEU A 237 13.72 -15.49 -1.71
C LEU A 237 12.55 -14.66 -1.18
N ASN A 238 11.38 -15.29 -1.04
CA ASN A 238 10.21 -14.62 -0.44
C ASN A 238 10.47 -14.10 0.99
N LEU A 239 11.32 -14.79 1.76
CA LEU A 239 11.69 -14.38 3.12
C LEU A 239 12.55 -13.10 3.16
N GLU A 240 13.13 -12.66 2.05
CA GLU A 240 13.87 -11.39 1.98
C GLU A 240 12.94 -10.18 2.14
N ILE A 241 11.64 -10.33 1.88
CA ILE A 241 10.64 -9.30 2.19
C ILE A 241 10.63 -9.02 3.71
N SER A 242 10.69 -10.08 4.52
CA SER A 242 10.77 -9.96 5.98
C SER A 242 12.10 -9.33 6.43
N LEU A 243 13.21 -9.69 5.78
CA LEU A 243 14.52 -9.07 6.03
C LEU A 243 14.51 -7.56 5.71
N SER A 244 13.95 -7.18 4.57
CA SER A 244 13.79 -5.78 4.17
C SER A 244 12.92 -5.00 5.17
N ARG A 245 11.81 -5.60 5.66
CA ARG A 245 10.99 -5.00 6.73
C ARG A 245 11.78 -4.86 8.03
N CYS A 246 12.56 -5.87 8.42
CA CYS A 246 13.43 -5.82 9.59
C CYS A 246 14.39 -4.64 9.51
N PHE A 247 15.02 -4.41 8.35
CA PHE A 247 16.00 -3.32 8.18
C PHE A 247 15.36 -1.94 8.00
N PHE A 248 14.27 -1.82 7.25
CA PHE A 248 13.81 -0.53 6.72
C PHE A 248 12.43 -0.07 7.20
N ASN A 249 11.77 -0.84 8.08
CA ASN A 249 10.59 -0.34 8.79
C ASN A 249 10.91 1.00 9.48
N PRO A 250 10.01 2.02 9.42
CA PRO A 250 10.24 3.33 10.02
C PRO A 250 10.73 3.35 11.46
N LYS A 251 10.39 2.34 12.26
CA LYS A 251 10.84 2.23 13.66
C LYS A 251 11.80 1.06 13.88
N SER A 252 12.37 0.50 12.81
CA SER A 252 13.47 -0.45 12.92
C SER A 252 14.67 0.24 13.59
N PRO A 253 15.34 -0.44 14.55
CA PRO A 253 16.56 0.10 15.16
C PRO A 253 17.72 0.16 14.16
N HIS A 254 17.68 -0.61 13.07
CA HIS A 254 18.75 -0.70 12.09
C HIS A 254 18.65 0.39 11.02
N ARG A 255 17.43 0.83 10.70
CA ARG A 255 17.16 1.74 9.58
C ARG A 255 18.04 2.97 9.61
N LYS A 256 18.12 3.67 10.75
CA LYS A 256 18.87 4.93 10.85
C LYS A 256 20.34 4.71 10.52
N THR A 257 20.97 3.69 11.11
CA THR A 257 22.38 3.37 10.89
C THR A 257 22.65 3.04 9.43
N ILE A 258 21.82 2.17 8.82
CA ILE A 258 21.96 1.78 7.42
C ILE A 258 21.72 3.00 6.51
N ASP A 259 20.60 3.71 6.68
CA ASP A 259 20.23 4.86 5.85
C ASP A 259 21.29 5.98 5.92
N THR A 260 21.91 6.21 7.08
CA THR A 260 23.02 7.16 7.25
C THR A 260 24.26 6.68 6.49
N PHE A 261 24.70 5.44 6.70
CA PHE A 261 25.84 4.88 5.98
C PHE A 261 25.65 4.96 4.46
N LEU A 262 24.50 4.50 3.95
CA LEU A 262 24.21 4.52 2.50
C LEU A 262 24.24 5.95 1.95
N THR A 263 23.71 6.92 2.70
CA THR A 263 23.70 8.33 2.27
C THR A 263 25.10 8.92 2.23
N ASP A 264 25.90 8.67 3.24
CA ASP A 264 27.25 9.21 3.36
C ASP A 264 28.20 8.53 2.38
N ALA A 265 28.15 7.21 2.26
CA ALA A 265 29.02 6.45 1.37
C ALA A 265 28.70 6.73 -0.11
N PHE A 266 27.42 6.72 -0.49
CA PHE A 266 27.02 6.87 -1.90
C PHE A 266 27.31 8.28 -2.45
N LYS A 267 27.08 9.33 -1.65
CA LYS A 267 27.29 10.72 -2.10
C LYS A 267 28.77 11.12 -2.17
N ASN A 268 29.62 10.52 -1.34
CA ASN A 268 31.00 10.96 -1.14
C ASN A 268 32.04 10.01 -1.75
N SER A 269 31.62 8.93 -2.42
CA SER A 269 32.52 7.92 -2.98
C SER A 269 32.21 7.72 -4.47
N ASN A 270 33.21 7.33 -5.26
CA ASN A 270 32.95 6.77 -6.59
C ASN A 270 32.29 5.36 -6.45
N PRO A 271 31.66 4.82 -7.50
CA PRO A 271 30.95 3.54 -7.42
C PRO A 271 31.79 2.38 -6.89
N THR A 272 33.02 2.20 -7.39
CA THR A 272 33.93 1.13 -6.94
C THR A 272 34.22 1.22 -5.44
N ASP A 273 34.57 2.41 -4.94
CA ASP A 273 34.84 2.66 -3.53
C ASP A 273 33.56 2.52 -2.68
N PHE A 274 32.41 2.96 -3.19
CA PHE A 274 31.11 2.75 -2.56
C PHE A 274 30.80 1.26 -2.38
N ILE A 275 30.98 0.44 -3.41
CA ILE A 275 30.72 -1.01 -3.34
C ILE A 275 31.67 -1.70 -2.37
N GLN A 276 32.96 -1.36 -2.38
CA GLN A 276 33.92 -1.91 -1.41
C GLN A 276 33.52 -1.56 0.03
N LYS A 277 33.14 -0.31 0.29
CA LYS A 277 32.62 0.14 1.58
C LYS A 277 31.33 -0.58 1.94
N LEU A 278 30.42 -0.77 0.99
CA LEU A 278 29.13 -1.44 1.21
C LEU A 278 29.33 -2.91 1.59
N VAL A 279 30.14 -3.66 0.86
CA VAL A 279 30.46 -5.06 1.17
C VAL A 279 31.10 -5.18 2.56
N THR A 280 32.07 -4.30 2.85
CA THR A 280 32.71 -4.23 4.19
C THR A 280 31.69 -3.93 5.29
N PHE A 281 30.78 -2.99 5.04
CA PHE A 281 29.71 -2.65 5.96
C PHE A 281 28.74 -3.82 6.18
N CYS A 282 28.34 -4.54 5.13
CA CYS A 282 27.50 -5.74 5.23
C CYS A 282 28.15 -6.81 6.11
N TYR A 283 29.44 -7.07 5.89
CA TYR A 283 30.20 -8.05 6.66
C TYR A 283 30.31 -7.68 8.15
N ASN A 284 30.65 -6.42 8.44
CA ASN A 284 30.76 -5.93 9.81
C ASN A 284 29.39 -5.92 10.50
N PHE A 285 28.36 -5.44 9.81
CA PHE A 285 26.99 -5.42 10.30
C PHE A 285 26.53 -6.82 10.71
N LEU A 286 26.77 -7.84 9.88
CA LEU A 286 26.42 -9.22 10.21
C LEU A 286 27.27 -9.79 11.34
N SER A 287 28.56 -9.43 11.40
CA SER A 287 29.48 -9.92 12.43
C SER A 287 29.09 -9.50 13.85
N ASP A 288 28.32 -8.41 14.00
CA ASP A 288 27.79 -7.96 15.29
C ASP A 288 26.68 -8.86 15.83
N PHE A 289 25.99 -9.60 14.95
CA PHE A 289 24.86 -10.46 15.31
C PHE A 289 25.17 -11.96 15.16
N LEU A 290 26.04 -12.30 14.22
CA LEU A 290 26.42 -13.67 13.87
C LEU A 290 27.93 -13.81 14.04
N GLN A 291 28.40 -14.96 14.55
CA GLN A 291 29.84 -15.26 14.60
C GLN A 291 30.38 -15.64 13.22
N LEU A 292 30.15 -14.77 12.22
CA LEU A 292 30.28 -15.05 10.78
C LEU A 292 31.68 -15.58 10.41
N LYS A 293 32.74 -15.04 11.02
CA LYS A 293 34.13 -15.47 10.87
C LYS A 293 34.39 -16.94 11.17
N LYS A 294 33.56 -17.58 11.99
CA LYS A 294 33.69 -18.98 12.41
C LYS A 294 32.81 -19.93 11.58
N MET A 295 31.97 -19.39 10.70
CA MET A 295 31.04 -20.18 9.90
C MET A 295 31.69 -20.65 8.59
N ALA A 296 31.11 -21.67 7.96
CA ALA A 296 31.55 -22.18 6.66
C ALA A 296 31.46 -21.10 5.58
N VAL A 297 32.29 -21.19 4.53
CA VAL A 297 32.37 -20.19 3.45
C VAL A 297 31.02 -20.01 2.77
N ASP A 298 30.29 -21.09 2.48
CA ASP A 298 28.98 -21.03 1.83
C ASP A 298 27.95 -20.27 2.68
N TYR A 299 28.02 -20.42 4.00
CA TYR A 299 27.19 -19.67 4.94
C TYR A 299 27.52 -18.19 4.92
N GLN A 300 28.81 -17.84 4.92
CA GLN A 300 29.26 -16.44 4.83
C GLN A 300 28.81 -15.81 3.51
N SER A 301 28.98 -16.54 2.40
CA SER A 301 28.56 -16.09 1.07
C SER A 301 27.06 -15.85 0.99
N ALA A 302 26.24 -16.82 1.41
CA ALA A 302 24.79 -16.68 1.41
C ALA A 302 24.31 -15.50 2.29
N ALA A 303 24.89 -15.34 3.48
CA ALA A 303 24.58 -14.23 4.37
C ALA A 303 24.91 -12.87 3.74
N LEU A 304 26.07 -12.76 3.08
CA LEU A 304 26.49 -11.53 2.41
C LEU A 304 25.59 -11.19 1.23
N VAL A 305 25.19 -12.16 0.40
CA VAL A 305 24.26 -11.93 -0.72
C VAL A 305 22.92 -11.37 -0.22
N LEU A 306 22.32 -11.97 0.82
CA LEU A 306 21.05 -11.49 1.40
C LEU A 306 21.11 -10.02 1.85
N VAL A 307 22.17 -9.65 2.58
CA VAL A 307 22.30 -8.30 3.16
C VAL A 307 22.75 -7.29 2.11
N TYR A 308 23.71 -7.65 1.26
CA TYR A 308 24.12 -6.81 0.14
C TYR A 308 22.93 -6.50 -0.76
N ARG A 309 22.11 -7.51 -1.10
CA ARG A 309 20.90 -7.32 -1.92
C ARG A 309 19.96 -6.30 -1.28
N SER A 310 19.59 -6.55 -0.02
CA SER A 310 18.70 -5.67 0.75
C SER A 310 19.22 -4.23 0.84
N PHE A 311 20.52 -4.04 1.08
CA PHE A 311 21.12 -2.71 1.26
C PHE A 311 21.29 -1.96 -0.06
N PHE A 312 21.63 -2.67 -1.14
CA PHE A 312 21.73 -2.05 -2.45
C PHE A 312 20.33 -1.71 -3.01
N ASP A 313 19.32 -2.55 -2.82
CA ASP A 313 17.93 -2.23 -3.20
C ASP A 313 17.45 -0.95 -2.50
N ARG A 314 17.80 -0.80 -1.21
CA ARG A 314 17.55 0.44 -0.47
C ARG A 314 18.31 1.64 -1.03
N THR A 315 19.52 1.43 -1.51
CA THR A 315 20.32 2.47 -2.21
C THR A 315 19.61 2.88 -3.49
N TYR A 316 19.18 1.92 -4.31
CA TYR A 316 18.42 2.17 -5.52
C TYR A 316 17.14 2.95 -5.24
N GLU A 317 16.37 2.56 -4.22
CA GLU A 317 15.15 3.28 -3.81
C GLU A 317 15.44 4.74 -3.44
N LYS A 318 16.42 4.97 -2.55
CA LYS A 318 16.75 6.30 -2.02
C LYS A 318 17.37 7.24 -3.06
N PHE A 319 18.09 6.68 -4.02
CA PHE A 319 18.79 7.41 -5.07
C PHE A 319 18.22 7.11 -6.46
N SER A 320 16.94 6.75 -6.55
CA SER A 320 16.25 6.43 -7.80
C SER A 320 16.38 7.54 -8.85
N SER A 321 16.34 8.81 -8.43
CA SER A 321 16.57 9.95 -9.32
C SER A 321 17.98 10.02 -9.90
N PHE A 322 19.00 9.53 -9.17
CA PHE A 322 20.35 9.41 -9.70
C PHE A 322 20.39 8.34 -10.80
N PHE A 323 19.88 7.14 -10.53
CA PHE A 323 19.84 6.04 -11.51
C PHE A 323 18.96 6.34 -12.72
N ALA A 324 17.90 7.14 -12.56
CA ALA A 324 17.06 7.61 -13.66
C ALA A 324 17.63 8.82 -14.42
N SER A 325 18.67 9.48 -13.90
CA SER A 325 19.20 10.70 -14.51
C SER A 325 20.15 10.41 -15.66
N THR A 326 20.22 11.34 -16.62
CA THR A 326 21.27 11.36 -17.66
C THR A 326 22.67 11.40 -17.07
N LYS A 327 22.84 11.89 -15.83
CA LYS A 327 24.13 11.94 -15.14
C LYS A 327 24.68 10.55 -14.83
N PHE A 328 23.81 9.56 -14.57
CA PHE A 328 24.28 8.19 -14.40
C PHE A 328 24.84 7.65 -15.73
N CYS A 329 24.18 7.96 -16.85
CA CYS A 329 24.70 7.65 -18.19
C CYS A 329 26.05 8.34 -18.43
N GLU A 330 26.20 9.61 -18.04
CA GLU A 330 27.45 10.36 -18.19
C GLU A 330 28.57 9.85 -17.27
N PHE A 331 28.26 9.35 -16.08
CA PHE A 331 29.25 8.78 -15.16
C PHE A 331 29.83 7.47 -15.68
N SER A 332 29.02 6.69 -16.39
CA SER A 332 29.42 5.41 -17.00
C SER A 332 30.30 5.53 -18.25
N SER A 333 30.62 6.75 -18.67
CA SER A 333 31.36 7.09 -19.89
C SER A 333 32.84 6.72 -19.85
N GLN A 334 33.24 5.61 -19.23
CA GLN A 334 34.56 5.02 -19.54
C GLN A 334 34.69 4.72 -21.04
N SER A 335 33.57 4.59 -21.76
CA SER A 335 33.50 4.48 -23.21
C SER A 335 33.57 5.81 -23.99
N GLY A 336 33.54 6.98 -23.32
CA GLY A 336 33.61 8.29 -23.97
C GLY A 336 32.43 8.66 -24.88
N ILE A 337 31.30 7.94 -24.78
CA ILE A 337 30.13 8.14 -25.65
C ILE A 337 29.31 9.33 -25.13
N SER A 338 29.08 10.34 -25.97
CA SER A 338 28.16 11.44 -25.61
C SER A 338 26.71 10.94 -25.54
N SER A 339 25.86 11.58 -24.74
CA SER A 339 24.43 11.25 -24.66
C SER A 339 23.73 11.29 -26.02
N GLU A 340 24.18 12.17 -26.92
CA GLU A 340 23.67 12.25 -28.30
C GLU A 340 24.09 11.03 -29.13
N ASN A 341 25.36 10.62 -29.07
CA ASN A 341 25.84 9.44 -29.77
C ASN A 341 25.19 8.16 -29.24
N LYS A 342 24.97 8.07 -27.92
CA LYS A 342 24.24 6.96 -27.31
C LYS A 342 22.85 6.79 -27.92
N LEU A 343 22.08 7.88 -28.07
CA LEU A 343 20.76 7.83 -28.69
C LEU A 343 20.83 7.43 -30.17
N LYS A 344 21.83 7.93 -30.92
CA LYS A 344 22.06 7.52 -32.31
C LYS A 344 22.33 6.02 -32.43
N ILE A 345 23.17 5.46 -31.55
CA ILE A 345 23.45 4.01 -31.54
C ILE A 345 22.18 3.22 -31.21
N ILE A 346 21.38 3.65 -30.23
CA ILE A 346 20.10 2.98 -29.89
C ILE A 346 19.16 2.98 -31.10
N LEU A 347 19.00 4.12 -31.78
CA LEU A 347 18.17 4.21 -32.98
C LEU A 347 18.72 3.32 -34.10
N LYS A 348 20.03 3.25 -34.26
CA LYS A 348 20.68 2.36 -35.24
C LYS A 348 20.42 0.89 -34.91
N ILE A 349 20.51 0.48 -33.65
CA ILE A 349 20.14 -0.87 -33.21
C ILE A 349 18.67 -1.16 -33.57
N GLU A 350 17.76 -0.23 -33.32
CA GLU A 350 16.34 -0.38 -33.70
C GLU A 350 16.11 -0.50 -35.21
N GLU A 351 16.96 0.13 -36.03
CA GLU A 351 16.97 -0.07 -37.48
C GLU A 351 17.51 -1.46 -37.85
N MET A 352 18.61 -1.89 -37.24
CA MET A 352 19.18 -3.23 -37.45
C MET A 352 18.20 -4.33 -37.08
N LYS A 353 17.40 -4.18 -36.03
CA LYS A 353 16.33 -5.12 -35.67
C LYS A 353 15.37 -5.42 -36.84
N LYS A 354 15.19 -4.45 -37.74
CA LYS A 354 14.30 -4.53 -38.92
C LYS A 354 15.02 -5.04 -40.17
N GLU A 355 16.35 -5.09 -40.18
CA GLU A 355 17.11 -5.61 -41.30
C GLU A 355 16.94 -7.12 -41.47
N LYS A 356 17.06 -7.59 -42.71
CA LYS A 356 16.94 -9.00 -43.05
C LYS A 356 18.05 -9.82 -42.40
N ALA A 357 17.69 -10.97 -41.84
CA ALA A 357 18.64 -11.82 -41.11
C ALA A 357 19.79 -12.37 -41.98
N VAL A 358 19.63 -12.44 -43.31
CA VAL A 358 20.70 -12.82 -44.25
C VAL A 358 21.94 -11.92 -44.18
N LYS A 359 21.79 -10.67 -43.74
CA LYS A 359 22.92 -9.73 -43.57
C LYS A 359 23.68 -9.94 -42.27
N PHE A 360 23.12 -10.69 -41.33
CA PHE A 360 23.69 -10.89 -40.02
C PHE A 360 24.57 -12.15 -40.02
N PRO A 361 25.81 -12.10 -39.49
CA PRO A 361 26.77 -13.20 -39.58
C PRO A 361 26.47 -14.34 -38.60
N ILE A 362 25.35 -15.05 -38.79
CA ILE A 362 25.00 -16.24 -38.01
C ILE A 362 25.26 -17.50 -38.83
N LEU A 363 25.92 -18.46 -38.18
CA LEU A 363 26.06 -19.80 -38.73
C LEU A 363 24.69 -20.51 -38.71
N SER A 364 24.23 -20.92 -39.89
CA SER A 364 22.90 -21.54 -40.06
C SER A 364 22.69 -22.79 -39.21
N ASN A 365 23.75 -23.54 -38.90
CA ASN A 365 23.68 -24.75 -38.09
C ASN A 365 23.50 -24.50 -36.58
N LEU A 366 23.53 -23.24 -36.13
CA LEU A 366 23.24 -22.84 -34.74
C LEU A 366 21.81 -22.30 -34.59
N MET A 367 21.11 -22.13 -35.70
CA MET A 367 19.71 -21.69 -35.77
C MET A 367 18.82 -22.86 -36.16
N ARG A 368 17.51 -22.66 -36.08
CA ARG A 368 16.52 -23.66 -36.47
C ARG A 368 16.78 -24.21 -37.88
N PRO A 369 16.44 -25.48 -38.19
CA PRO A 369 16.72 -26.08 -39.50
C PRO A 369 16.15 -25.32 -40.71
N ASN A 370 15.09 -24.56 -40.53
CA ASN A 370 14.49 -23.71 -41.57
C ASN A 370 15.12 -22.31 -41.68
N PHE A 371 16.21 -22.03 -40.94
CA PHE A 371 16.85 -20.72 -40.89
C PHE A 371 17.23 -20.18 -42.26
N ASP A 372 17.78 -21.03 -43.13
CA ASP A 372 18.20 -20.62 -44.48
C ASP A 372 17.03 -20.13 -45.34
N GLU A 373 15.82 -20.68 -45.16
CA GLU A 373 14.63 -20.27 -45.90
C GLU A 373 14.01 -18.98 -45.37
N ILE A 374 14.08 -18.76 -44.04
CA ILE A 374 13.45 -17.61 -43.39
C ILE A 374 14.37 -16.37 -43.36
N LYS A 375 15.69 -16.55 -43.35
CA LYS A 375 16.65 -15.43 -43.17
C LYS A 375 16.64 -14.41 -44.31
N GLU A 376 16.26 -14.82 -45.52
CA GLU A 376 16.14 -13.94 -46.68
C GLU A 376 14.85 -13.11 -46.69
N LYS A 377 13.83 -13.59 -45.98
CA LYS A 377 12.47 -13.04 -45.99
C LYS A 377 12.16 -12.18 -44.78
N HIS A 378 12.73 -12.54 -43.63
CA HIS A 378 12.37 -11.96 -42.35
C HIS A 378 13.51 -11.17 -41.71
N SER A 379 13.14 -10.28 -40.79
CA SER A 379 14.11 -9.49 -40.05
C SER A 379 14.88 -10.32 -39.02
N ILE A 380 16.04 -9.82 -38.58
CA ILE A 380 16.84 -10.45 -37.52
C ILE A 380 15.97 -10.67 -36.28
N ARG A 381 15.26 -9.63 -35.83
CA ARG A 381 14.36 -9.72 -34.67
C ARG A 381 13.34 -10.84 -34.83
N PHE A 382 12.64 -10.90 -35.95
CA PHE A 382 11.64 -11.93 -36.19
C PHE A 382 12.25 -13.34 -36.11
N VAL A 383 13.41 -13.56 -36.75
CA VAL A 383 14.03 -14.88 -36.82
C VAL A 383 14.43 -15.40 -35.44
N PHE A 384 15.00 -14.56 -34.57
CA PHE A 384 15.31 -14.96 -33.19
C PHE A 384 14.06 -15.15 -32.35
N GLN A 385 13.03 -14.30 -32.50
CA GLN A 385 11.77 -14.45 -31.78
C GLN A 385 10.97 -15.71 -32.18
N GLN A 386 11.16 -16.20 -33.41
CA GLN A 386 10.55 -17.46 -33.84
C GLN A 386 11.19 -18.69 -33.21
N ASP A 387 12.37 -18.60 -32.61
CA ASP A 387 12.96 -19.67 -31.82
C ASP A 387 12.62 -19.49 -30.33
N PRO A 388 11.82 -20.39 -29.71
CA PRO A 388 11.41 -20.28 -28.32
C PRO A 388 12.56 -20.17 -27.33
N ILE A 389 13.71 -20.81 -27.59
CA ILE A 389 14.83 -20.80 -26.64
C ILE A 389 15.59 -19.49 -26.76
N PHE A 390 15.81 -18.98 -27.98
CA PHE A 390 16.39 -17.63 -28.15
C PHE A 390 15.43 -16.52 -27.69
N PHE A 391 14.12 -16.69 -27.88
CA PHE A 391 13.12 -15.78 -27.35
C PHE A 391 13.13 -15.76 -25.82
N GLU A 392 13.22 -16.93 -25.17
CA GLU A 392 13.40 -17.02 -23.71
C GLU A 392 14.68 -16.32 -23.24
N ALA A 393 15.80 -16.49 -23.97
CA ALA A 393 17.03 -15.76 -23.68
C ALA A 393 16.83 -14.23 -23.77
N ALA A 394 16.12 -13.76 -24.79
CA ALA A 394 15.79 -12.34 -24.95
C ALA A 394 14.92 -11.82 -23.80
N GLU A 395 14.00 -12.63 -23.28
CA GLU A 395 13.16 -12.28 -22.12
C GLU A 395 13.96 -12.20 -20.81
N PHE A 396 14.93 -13.08 -20.58
CA PHE A 396 15.87 -12.91 -19.46
C PHE A 396 16.68 -11.63 -19.62
N PHE A 397 17.12 -11.31 -20.83
CA PHE A 397 17.87 -10.09 -21.06
C PHE A 397 17.03 -8.83 -20.85
N ASN A 398 15.76 -8.84 -21.29
CA ASN A 398 14.78 -7.80 -21.00
C ASN A 398 14.58 -7.63 -19.49
N THR A 399 14.50 -8.74 -18.75
CA THR A 399 14.30 -8.72 -17.30
C THR A 399 15.45 -8.05 -16.55
N ALA A 400 16.68 -8.15 -17.07
CA ALA A 400 17.88 -7.62 -16.42
C ALA A 400 17.81 -6.10 -16.13
N ILE A 401 17.21 -5.29 -17.01
CA ILE A 401 17.10 -3.83 -16.81
C ILE A 401 16.15 -3.44 -15.68
N PHE A 402 15.22 -4.32 -15.31
CA PHE A 402 14.24 -4.09 -14.26
C PHE A 402 14.74 -4.58 -12.89
N ARG A 403 15.96 -5.12 -12.82
CA ARG A 403 16.57 -5.53 -11.55
C ARG A 403 17.16 -4.31 -10.83
N PRO A 404 16.70 -3.97 -9.62
CA PRO A 404 17.25 -2.85 -8.85
C PRO A 404 18.62 -3.18 -8.23
N ASN A 405 19.05 -4.44 -8.34
CA ASN A 405 20.31 -4.95 -7.83
C ASN A 405 21.26 -5.33 -8.96
N PRO A 406 22.54 -4.93 -8.92
CA PRO A 406 23.51 -5.26 -9.97
C PRO A 406 23.84 -6.75 -10.01
N LEU A 407 23.80 -7.48 -8.88
CA LEU A 407 24.01 -8.94 -8.89
C LEU A 407 22.84 -9.66 -9.55
N ASP A 408 21.61 -9.25 -9.25
CA ASP A 408 20.42 -9.87 -9.85
C ASP A 408 20.35 -9.54 -11.35
N ALA A 409 20.73 -8.32 -11.76
CA ALA A 409 20.86 -7.93 -13.17
C ALA A 409 21.90 -8.80 -13.89
N LEU A 410 23.08 -8.96 -13.30
CA LEU A 410 24.17 -9.79 -13.83
C LEU A 410 23.78 -11.27 -13.90
N PHE A 411 23.01 -11.77 -12.93
CA PHE A 411 22.47 -13.12 -12.97
C PHE A 411 21.54 -13.35 -14.17
N GLU A 412 20.68 -12.39 -14.52
CA GLU A 412 19.83 -12.51 -15.71
C GLU A 412 20.65 -12.44 -17.02
N VAL A 413 21.73 -11.66 -17.06
CA VAL A 413 22.67 -11.67 -18.20
C VAL A 413 23.36 -13.03 -18.31
N ASN A 414 23.82 -13.61 -17.19
CA ASN A 414 24.39 -14.95 -17.18
C ASN A 414 23.38 -16.01 -17.66
N ARG A 415 22.12 -15.94 -17.21
CA ARG A 415 21.05 -16.82 -17.69
C ARG A 415 20.79 -16.66 -19.19
N THR A 416 20.86 -15.43 -19.71
CA THR A 416 20.75 -15.15 -21.14
C THR A 416 21.82 -15.93 -21.91
N LEU A 417 23.09 -15.83 -21.51
CA LEU A 417 24.21 -16.52 -22.17
C LEU A 417 24.11 -18.05 -22.10
N ILE A 418 23.74 -18.60 -20.94
CA ILE A 418 23.50 -20.05 -20.79
C ILE A 418 22.37 -20.51 -21.71
N THR A 419 21.30 -19.71 -21.82
CA THR A 419 20.13 -20.03 -22.65
C THR A 419 20.46 -19.97 -24.14
N ILE A 420 21.28 -19.01 -24.56
CA ILE A 420 21.82 -18.91 -25.93
C ILE A 420 22.64 -20.18 -26.26
N HIS A 421 23.52 -20.59 -25.35
CA HIS A 421 24.34 -21.78 -25.54
C HIS A 421 23.48 -23.03 -25.71
N ARG A 422 22.47 -23.18 -24.84
CA ARG A 422 21.46 -24.24 -24.92
C ARG A 422 20.70 -24.22 -26.25
N ALA A 423 20.28 -23.05 -26.72
CA ALA A 423 19.56 -22.89 -27.98
C ALA A 423 20.40 -23.36 -29.17
N ALA A 424 21.65 -22.90 -29.24
CA ALA A 424 22.57 -23.22 -30.32
C ALA A 424 22.88 -24.72 -30.40
N LEU A 425 23.16 -25.35 -29.25
CA LEU A 425 23.39 -26.79 -29.19
C LEU A 425 22.15 -27.59 -29.60
N THR A 426 20.99 -27.21 -29.08
CA THR A 426 19.71 -27.86 -29.41
C THR A 426 19.45 -27.83 -30.92
N ASN A 427 19.58 -26.65 -31.53
CA ASN A 427 19.38 -26.48 -32.97
C ASN A 427 20.39 -27.26 -33.80
N ARG A 428 21.66 -27.32 -33.37
CA ARG A 428 22.70 -28.12 -34.01
C ARG A 428 22.35 -29.61 -34.02
N PHE A 429 21.85 -30.15 -32.91
CA PHE A 429 21.42 -31.55 -32.83
C PHE A 429 20.22 -31.84 -33.74
N ILE A 430 19.20 -30.98 -33.72
CA ILE A 430 18.02 -31.12 -34.61
C ILE A 430 18.46 -31.10 -36.08
N GLY A 431 19.42 -30.25 -36.45
CA GLY A 431 19.98 -30.21 -37.80
C GLY A 431 20.66 -31.53 -38.20
N ILE A 432 21.43 -32.14 -37.30
CA ILE A 432 22.11 -33.42 -37.54
C ILE A 432 21.09 -34.56 -37.70
N GLU A 433 20.06 -34.62 -36.86
CA GLU A 433 19.00 -35.64 -36.96
C GLU A 433 18.20 -35.52 -38.26
N SER A 434 17.93 -34.29 -38.70
CA SER A 434 17.24 -34.01 -39.96
C SER A 434 18.06 -34.44 -41.18
N GLN A 435 19.40 -34.37 -41.11
CA GLN A 435 20.30 -34.83 -42.18
C GLN A 435 20.48 -36.35 -42.20
N ASN A 436 20.50 -36.98 -41.03
CA ASN A 436 20.67 -38.44 -40.90
C ASN A 436 19.38 -39.22 -41.23
N SER A 437 18.22 -38.58 -41.19
CA SER A 437 16.91 -39.16 -41.55
C SER A 437 16.65 -39.14 -43.06
N SER A 438 17.62 -39.64 -43.86
CA SER A 438 17.42 -39.85 -45.30
C SER A 438 16.21 -40.76 -45.61
N PRO A 439 15.50 -40.53 -46.73
CA PRO A 439 14.13 -41.01 -46.97
C PRO A 439 14.10 -42.45 -47.50
N ASN A 440 14.55 -43.42 -46.71
CA ASN A 440 14.53 -44.83 -47.14
C ASN A 440 13.64 -45.77 -46.31
N LYS A 441 12.76 -45.24 -45.44
CA LYS A 441 11.65 -46.03 -44.90
C LYS A 441 10.36 -45.23 -44.85
N CYS A 442 9.47 -45.61 -45.76
CA CYS A 442 8.05 -45.35 -45.69
C CYS A 442 7.49 -45.77 -44.32
N SER A 443 6.69 -44.87 -43.74
CA SER A 443 5.53 -45.09 -42.87
C SER A 443 5.56 -44.38 -41.51
N LYS A 444 4.51 -43.55 -41.35
CA LYS A 444 3.95 -42.92 -40.15
C LYS A 444 4.58 -41.58 -39.71
N GLN A 445 4.17 -40.53 -40.41
CA GLN A 445 4.14 -39.16 -39.91
C GLN A 445 3.24 -39.09 -38.65
N THR A 446 3.78 -38.60 -37.54
CA THR A 446 3.00 -37.96 -36.48
C THR A 446 2.75 -36.50 -36.87
N PRO A 447 1.51 -36.00 -36.74
CA PRO A 447 1.21 -34.61 -37.10
C PRO A 447 1.71 -33.67 -36.01
N TYR A 448 2.70 -32.84 -36.36
CA TYR A 448 2.97 -31.62 -35.61
C TYR A 448 1.86 -30.61 -35.90
N LEU A 449 1.21 -30.13 -34.83
CA LEU A 449 0.21 -29.06 -34.88
C LEU A 449 0.82 -27.81 -35.50
N ASN A 450 0.20 -27.34 -36.58
CA ASN A 450 0.23 -25.93 -36.96
C ASN A 450 -1.10 -25.56 -37.63
N ASN A 451 -1.65 -24.40 -37.22
CA ASN A 451 -2.83 -23.69 -37.73
C ASN A 451 -4.21 -24.02 -37.11
N GLN A 452 -4.51 -23.37 -35.98
CA GLN A 452 -5.70 -22.52 -35.86
C GLN A 452 -5.30 -21.27 -35.06
N ASP A 453 -5.01 -20.17 -35.75
CA ASP A 453 -5.22 -18.79 -35.28
C ASP A 453 -4.79 -17.80 -36.36
N GLN A 454 -5.54 -17.81 -37.46
CA GLN A 454 -5.60 -16.69 -38.40
C GLN A 454 -7.07 -16.49 -38.79
N ASN A 455 -7.87 -16.00 -37.85
CA ASN A 455 -9.21 -15.44 -38.11
C ASN A 455 -9.78 -14.67 -36.89
N ASN A 456 -8.97 -13.89 -36.17
CA ASN A 456 -9.46 -13.00 -35.10
C ASN A 456 -8.66 -11.69 -34.98
N GLN A 457 -8.36 -11.05 -36.12
CA GLN A 457 -7.88 -9.66 -36.15
C GLN A 457 -8.68 -8.85 -37.18
N ALA A 458 -9.98 -8.71 -36.92
CA ALA A 458 -10.85 -7.73 -37.55
C ALA A 458 -12.15 -7.57 -36.76
N GLN A 459 -12.09 -7.41 -35.42
CA GLN A 459 -13.27 -7.10 -34.61
C GLN A 459 -12.89 -6.58 -33.21
N THR A 460 -12.02 -5.56 -33.16
CA THR A 460 -11.71 -4.87 -31.90
C THR A 460 -11.51 -3.37 -32.10
N GLU A 461 -12.35 -2.75 -32.95
CA GLU A 461 -12.51 -1.30 -33.03
C GLU A 461 -13.98 -1.00 -33.38
N LYS A 462 -14.88 -1.15 -32.40
CA LYS A 462 -16.25 -0.58 -32.35
C LYS A 462 -17.02 -1.17 -31.16
N SER A 463 -16.60 -0.84 -29.94
CA SER A 463 -17.44 -1.08 -28.74
C SER A 463 -16.93 -0.27 -27.55
N LEU A 464 -16.92 1.07 -27.70
CA LEU A 464 -16.65 1.98 -26.58
C LEU A 464 -17.59 3.19 -26.51
N ASP A 465 -18.66 3.22 -27.31
CA ASP A 465 -19.63 4.34 -27.32
C ASP A 465 -21.09 3.93 -27.00
N GLU A 466 -21.37 2.69 -26.59
CA GLU A 466 -22.71 2.25 -26.17
C GLU A 466 -22.68 1.57 -24.79
N MET A 467 -22.22 2.29 -23.77
CA MET A 467 -22.49 1.97 -22.37
C MET A 467 -22.67 3.26 -21.57
N ASN A 468 -23.74 3.96 -21.88
CA ASN A 468 -24.39 4.92 -21.01
C ASN A 468 -25.88 4.57 -21.01
N GLN A 469 -26.53 4.68 -19.85
CA GLN A 469 -27.98 4.61 -19.63
C GLN A 469 -28.55 3.20 -19.39
N ASN A 470 -28.62 2.78 -18.12
CA ASN A 470 -29.79 2.09 -17.54
C ASN A 470 -29.60 1.83 -16.03
N GLU A 471 -29.64 2.89 -15.23
CA GLU A 471 -29.98 2.80 -13.81
C GLU A 471 -30.98 3.90 -13.47
N ASN A 472 -32.24 3.67 -13.82
CA ASN A 472 -33.40 4.30 -13.19
C ASN A 472 -34.65 3.50 -13.58
N GLN A 473 -35.51 3.26 -12.59
CA GLN A 473 -36.83 2.61 -12.66
C GLN A 473 -36.84 1.08 -12.48
N ASN A 474 -37.04 0.64 -11.24
CA ASN A 474 -38.35 0.08 -10.88
C ASN A 474 -38.56 -0.03 -9.36
N HIS A 475 -39.74 0.40 -8.95
CA HIS A 475 -40.25 0.47 -7.59
C HIS A 475 -41.39 -0.55 -7.44
N GLN A 476 -41.47 -1.17 -6.25
CA GLN A 476 -42.67 -1.64 -5.54
C GLN A 476 -43.41 -2.94 -5.94
N ILE A 477 -44.07 -3.48 -4.90
CA ILE A 477 -45.10 -4.55 -4.80
C ILE A 477 -44.46 -5.95 -4.51
N ASP A 478 -44.74 -6.69 -3.42
CA ASP A 478 -45.85 -6.69 -2.45
C ASP A 478 -45.51 -7.33 -1.07
N ASN A 479 -46.42 -7.11 -0.12
CA ASN A 479 -46.44 -7.53 1.29
C ASN A 479 -47.00 -8.96 1.56
N LYS A 480 -46.84 -9.40 2.84
CA LYS A 480 -47.56 -10.45 3.66
C LYS A 480 -46.95 -11.86 3.63
N ASN A 481 -46.78 -12.64 4.72
CA ASN A 481 -47.35 -12.73 6.08
C ASN A 481 -46.37 -13.49 7.03
N GLN A 482 -46.14 -13.02 8.27
CA GLN A 482 -46.51 -13.58 9.60
C GLN A 482 -46.04 -15.00 10.00
N HIS A 483 -45.24 -15.13 11.07
CA HIS A 483 -45.64 -15.56 12.44
C HIS A 483 -44.44 -15.63 13.41
N ASN A 484 -44.47 -14.89 14.53
CA ASN A 484 -44.69 -15.32 15.92
C ASN A 484 -43.52 -16.04 16.64
N HIS A 485 -42.90 -15.34 17.60
CA HIS A 485 -42.80 -15.84 18.99
C HIS A 485 -42.52 -14.68 19.98
N GLN A 486 -43.44 -14.50 20.93
CA GLN A 486 -43.23 -13.79 22.19
C GLN A 486 -42.74 -14.78 23.26
N ASN A 487 -41.88 -14.30 24.17
CA ASN A 487 -42.04 -14.35 25.64
C ASN A 487 -40.84 -13.60 26.28
N GLN A 488 -41.09 -12.54 27.08
CA GLN A 488 -41.07 -12.53 28.57
C GLN A 488 -39.68 -12.88 29.13
N SER A 489 -39.07 -12.27 30.13
CA SER A 489 -39.39 -11.23 31.12
C SER A 489 -38.12 -11.11 31.98
N GLY A 490 -37.82 -9.98 32.62
CA GLY A 490 -36.80 -9.98 33.67
C GLY A 490 -36.26 -8.61 34.07
N ASN A 491 -36.94 -7.97 35.03
CA ASN A 491 -36.39 -6.94 35.90
C ASN A 491 -35.19 -7.48 36.70
N SER A 492 -34.19 -6.64 36.93
CA SER A 492 -33.67 -6.41 38.28
C SER A 492 -32.64 -5.27 38.29
N GLN A 493 -32.94 -4.27 39.11
CA GLN A 493 -32.01 -3.31 39.69
C GLN A 493 -30.95 -4.06 40.53
N ASN A 494 -29.73 -3.54 40.59
CA ASN A 494 -29.06 -3.32 41.88
C ASN A 494 -27.81 -2.45 41.71
N GLU A 495 -27.80 -1.38 42.48
CA GLU A 495 -26.62 -0.66 42.94
C GLU A 495 -25.80 -1.58 43.87
N ASN A 496 -24.48 -1.50 43.81
CA ASN A 496 -23.67 -1.17 44.98
C ASN A 496 -22.19 -0.97 44.63
N GLN A 497 -21.68 0.11 45.19
CA GLN A 497 -20.28 0.44 45.40
C GLN A 497 -19.62 -0.61 46.30
N ILE A 498 -18.30 -0.82 46.16
CA ILE A 498 -17.34 -0.92 47.27
C ILE A 498 -15.94 -0.60 46.74
N GLU A 499 -15.27 0.23 47.53
CA GLU A 499 -13.92 0.76 47.44
C GLU A 499 -12.81 -0.26 47.77
N VAL A 500 -11.62 -0.01 47.19
CA VAL A 500 -10.28 0.05 47.84
C VAL A 500 -9.75 -1.21 48.56
N ASN A 501 -8.68 -1.82 48.02
CA ASN A 501 -7.33 -1.68 48.62
C ASN A 501 -6.18 -2.32 47.83
N GLN A 502 -5.01 -1.73 48.05
CA GLN A 502 -3.68 -1.97 47.49
C GLN A 502 -2.90 -3.13 48.15
N SER A 503 -1.68 -3.34 47.61
CA SER A 503 -0.45 -3.92 48.21
C SER A 503 -0.22 -5.41 47.90
N GLN A 504 0.76 -5.79 47.07
CA GLN A 504 2.23 -5.73 47.12
C GLN A 504 2.85 -7.06 47.57
N LEU A 505 4.00 -7.37 46.93
CA LEU A 505 5.15 -8.16 47.39
C LEU A 505 5.19 -9.68 47.16
N GLU A 506 6.05 -10.01 46.17
CA GLU A 506 7.29 -10.80 46.29
C GLU A 506 7.29 -12.35 46.29
N LYS A 507 8.28 -12.84 45.52
CA LYS A 507 9.08 -14.08 45.63
C LYS A 507 8.63 -15.35 44.87
N ASN A 508 9.30 -15.51 43.72
CA ASN A 508 9.96 -16.76 43.25
C ASN A 508 10.59 -17.55 44.41
N PRO A 509 10.70 -18.91 44.35
CA PRO A 509 11.52 -19.55 43.31
C PRO A 509 11.12 -20.98 42.87
N SER A 510 12.00 -21.51 42.01
CA SER A 510 12.32 -22.92 41.72
C SER A 510 11.44 -23.71 40.75
N GLU A 511 12.01 -23.87 39.54
CA GLU A 511 12.39 -25.15 38.94
C GLU A 511 11.52 -26.37 39.30
N THR A 512 10.82 -26.89 38.30
CA THR A 512 10.76 -28.34 38.10
C THR A 512 10.50 -28.64 36.63
N GLU A 513 11.49 -29.26 36.01
CA GLU A 513 11.36 -29.99 34.74
C GLU A 513 10.26 -31.05 34.89
N LYS A 514 9.28 -31.03 34.00
CA LYS A 514 8.51 -32.22 33.65
C LYS A 514 8.20 -32.21 32.16
N GLU A 515 8.84 -33.17 31.50
CA GLU A 515 8.42 -33.76 30.25
C GLU A 515 6.91 -34.04 30.29
N SER A 516 6.20 -33.62 29.24
CA SER A 516 4.89 -34.18 28.93
C SER A 516 4.81 -34.37 27.43
N GLU A 517 4.72 -35.65 27.08
CA GLU A 517 4.27 -36.20 25.81
C GLU A 517 2.98 -35.49 25.39
N LEU A 518 2.94 -35.01 24.15
CA LEU A 518 1.71 -34.54 23.53
C LEU A 518 1.35 -35.49 22.39
N ASP A 519 0.23 -36.16 22.62
CA ASP A 519 -0.58 -36.91 21.66
C ASP A 519 -0.83 -36.10 20.38
N GLU A 520 -0.47 -36.69 19.25
CA GLU A 520 -0.93 -36.28 17.93
C GLU A 520 -2.38 -36.75 17.76
N ASN A 521 -3.34 -35.82 17.88
CA ASN A 521 -4.69 -36.02 17.38
C ASN A 521 -4.86 -35.25 16.07
N GLU A 522 -5.10 -36.05 15.02
CA GLU A 522 -5.58 -35.66 13.71
C GLU A 522 -6.84 -34.78 13.82
N VAL A 523 -6.81 -33.61 13.18
CA VAL A 523 -8.02 -32.98 12.63
C VAL A 523 -7.68 -32.47 11.24
N SER A 524 -8.26 -33.17 10.27
CA SER A 524 -8.39 -32.76 8.88
C SER A 524 -9.31 -31.56 8.76
N ASP A 525 -8.91 -30.53 8.02
CA ASP A 525 -9.84 -29.69 7.28
C ASP A 525 -9.23 -29.39 5.92
N GLY A 526 -9.87 -29.93 4.89
CA GLY A 526 -9.53 -29.74 3.50
C GLY A 526 -10.13 -28.46 2.97
N GLU A 527 -9.29 -27.56 2.48
CA GLU A 527 -9.69 -26.50 1.56
C GLU A 527 -9.12 -26.83 0.17
N ALA A 528 -10.05 -27.07 -0.76
CA ALA A 528 -9.80 -27.36 -2.15
C ALA A 528 -9.44 -26.07 -2.89
N ASP A 529 -8.15 -25.90 -3.20
CA ASP A 529 -7.65 -24.79 -4.00
C ASP A 529 -7.54 -25.24 -5.47
N SER A 530 -8.57 -24.90 -6.26
CA SER A 530 -8.64 -25.16 -7.69
C SER A 530 -7.87 -24.09 -8.46
N ASN A 531 -6.54 -24.22 -8.54
CA ASN A 531 -5.72 -23.52 -9.52
C ASN A 531 -5.31 -24.50 -10.62
N GLN A 532 -5.99 -24.40 -11.78
CA GLN A 532 -5.60 -25.04 -13.02
C GLN A 532 -4.19 -24.56 -13.41
N LYS A 533 -3.19 -25.43 -13.20
CA LYS A 533 -1.88 -25.30 -13.81
C LYS A 533 -1.99 -25.69 -15.27
N ASP A 534 -1.76 -24.74 -16.16
CA ASP A 534 -1.34 -25.00 -17.54
C ASP A 534 -0.02 -25.79 -17.47
N GLN A 535 -0.12 -27.11 -17.63
CA GLN A 535 1.02 -27.99 -17.78
C GLN A 535 1.24 -28.21 -19.28
N SER A 536 1.85 -27.24 -19.95
CA SER A 536 2.70 -27.58 -21.09
C SER A 536 3.97 -28.17 -20.49
N GLU A 537 4.10 -29.49 -20.50
CA GLU A 537 5.36 -30.13 -20.10
C GLU A 537 6.47 -29.60 -21.03
N PRO A 538 7.48 -28.89 -20.51
CA PRO A 538 8.57 -28.42 -21.34
C PRO A 538 9.28 -29.63 -21.94
N LEU A 539 9.66 -29.51 -23.22
CA LEU A 539 10.38 -30.53 -23.95
C LEU A 539 11.74 -30.77 -23.25
N VAL A 540 11.80 -31.75 -22.34
CA VAL A 540 13.03 -32.10 -21.62
C VAL A 540 13.94 -32.88 -22.57
N ILE A 541 14.78 -32.15 -23.28
CA ILE A 541 15.87 -32.75 -24.07
C ILE A 541 16.92 -33.26 -23.07
N VAL A 542 16.99 -34.58 -22.91
CA VAL A 542 18.01 -35.23 -22.06
C VAL A 542 19.34 -35.22 -22.81
N PHE A 543 20.22 -34.29 -22.48
CA PHE A 543 21.59 -34.26 -22.99
C PHE A 543 22.38 -35.47 -22.46
N LYS A 544 23.03 -36.24 -23.34
CA LYS A 544 23.99 -37.28 -22.94
C LYS A 544 25.28 -36.60 -22.48
N GLY A 545 25.88 -37.10 -21.40
CA GLY A 545 26.98 -36.43 -20.66
C GLY A 545 28.30 -36.16 -21.41
N ASP A 546 28.44 -36.59 -22.66
CA ASP A 546 29.60 -36.23 -23.51
C ASP A 546 29.30 -35.09 -24.50
N ASP A 547 28.03 -34.78 -24.77
CA ASP A 547 27.60 -33.75 -25.72
C ASP A 547 27.58 -32.34 -25.09
N SER A 548 27.49 -32.25 -23.77
CA SER A 548 27.59 -31.00 -22.99
C SER A 548 28.99 -30.40 -22.97
N LYS A 549 30.00 -31.08 -23.55
CA LYS A 549 31.39 -30.60 -23.65
C LYS A 549 31.66 -29.76 -24.89
N GLN A 550 30.72 -29.67 -25.84
CA GLN A 550 30.88 -28.78 -26.99
C GLN A 550 30.56 -27.34 -26.58
N LEU A 551 31.56 -26.65 -26.04
CA LEU A 551 31.48 -25.21 -25.82
C LEU A 551 31.43 -24.49 -27.19
N LEU A 552 30.48 -23.57 -27.36
CA LEU A 552 30.50 -22.64 -28.49
C LEU A 552 31.82 -21.86 -28.47
N SER A 553 32.32 -21.53 -29.66
CA SER A 553 33.40 -20.55 -29.76
C SER A 553 32.90 -19.18 -29.26
N PHE A 554 33.83 -18.32 -28.84
CA PHE A 554 33.47 -16.96 -28.43
C PHE A 554 32.75 -16.21 -29.55
N ASP A 555 33.24 -16.31 -30.79
CA ASP A 555 32.66 -15.62 -31.95
C ASP A 555 31.21 -16.07 -32.21
N ASP A 556 30.93 -17.37 -32.08
CA ASP A 556 29.58 -17.92 -32.24
C ASP A 556 28.65 -17.44 -31.12
N LEU A 557 29.08 -17.56 -29.87
CA LEU A 557 28.27 -17.13 -28.72
C LEU A 557 28.00 -15.63 -28.78
N PHE A 558 29.02 -14.83 -29.10
CA PHE A 558 28.91 -13.38 -29.20
C PHE A 558 27.96 -12.96 -30.32
N SER A 559 28.05 -13.58 -31.50
CA SER A 559 27.15 -13.30 -32.63
C SER A 559 25.70 -13.63 -32.27
N LEU A 560 25.47 -14.75 -31.58
CA LEU A 560 24.15 -15.13 -31.10
C LEU A 560 23.65 -14.22 -29.96
N PHE A 561 24.54 -13.73 -29.10
CA PHE A 561 24.20 -12.76 -28.05
C PHE A 561 23.80 -11.41 -28.64
N PHE A 562 24.51 -10.94 -29.67
CA PHE A 562 24.12 -9.75 -30.42
C PHE A 562 22.78 -9.95 -31.16
N GLY A 563 22.53 -11.13 -31.73
CA GLY A 563 21.23 -11.47 -32.31
C GLY A 563 20.10 -11.53 -31.27
N THR A 564 20.40 -12.01 -30.06
CA THR A 564 19.47 -12.01 -28.93
C THR A 564 19.14 -10.59 -28.47
N LEU A 565 20.11 -9.66 -28.49
CA LEU A 565 19.86 -8.23 -28.29
C LEU A 565 18.88 -7.66 -29.34
N MET A 566 18.95 -8.10 -30.59
CA MET A 566 18.00 -7.67 -31.63
C MET A 566 16.59 -8.20 -31.38
N ALA A 567 16.47 -9.36 -30.75
CA ALA A 567 15.20 -9.95 -30.35
C ALA A 567 14.58 -9.28 -29.11
N ALA A 568 15.45 -8.80 -28.22
CA ALA A 568 15.10 -8.14 -26.96
C ALA A 568 14.50 -6.75 -27.18
N ASP A 569 13.58 -6.36 -26.30
CA ASP A 569 12.96 -5.03 -26.19
C ASP A 569 13.68 -4.19 -25.12
N LEU A 570 15.00 -4.29 -25.09
CA LEU A 570 15.84 -3.59 -24.13
C LEU A 570 16.01 -2.12 -24.55
N PRO A 571 15.45 -1.15 -23.79
CA PRO A 571 15.44 0.26 -24.22
C PRO A 571 16.82 0.92 -24.11
N ASP A 572 17.67 0.45 -23.19
CA ASP A 572 18.95 1.08 -22.91
C ASP A 572 19.99 0.07 -22.40
N ILE A 573 20.63 -0.61 -23.35
CA ILE A 573 21.73 -1.56 -23.10
C ILE A 573 22.91 -0.93 -22.34
N PHE A 574 23.19 0.34 -22.61
CA PHE A 574 24.34 1.04 -22.05
C PHE A 574 24.15 1.31 -20.56
N SER A 575 22.94 1.74 -20.16
CA SER A 575 22.63 1.95 -18.74
C SER A 575 22.67 0.64 -17.95
N LEU A 576 22.21 -0.46 -18.54
CA LEU A 576 22.30 -1.79 -17.90
C LEU A 576 23.77 -2.22 -17.71
N ALA A 577 24.58 -2.14 -18.78
CA ALA A 577 26.01 -2.49 -18.70
C ALA A 577 26.76 -1.62 -17.68
N ALA A 578 26.52 -0.30 -17.73
CA ALA A 578 27.06 0.66 -16.78
C ALA A 578 26.69 0.34 -15.33
N PHE A 579 25.43 -0.05 -15.10
CA PHE A 579 24.92 -0.37 -13.78
C PHE A 579 25.61 -1.60 -13.20
N ILE A 580 25.73 -2.66 -14.00
CA ILE A 580 26.48 -3.87 -13.63
C ILE A 580 27.95 -3.53 -13.39
N ASP A 581 28.62 -2.86 -14.34
CA ASP A 581 30.06 -2.56 -14.26
C ASP A 581 30.42 -1.68 -13.06
N CYS A 582 29.63 -0.64 -12.80
CA CYS A 582 29.91 0.30 -11.71
C CYS A 582 29.57 -0.26 -10.33
N TYR A 583 28.53 -1.11 -10.22
CA TYR A 583 27.95 -1.46 -8.93
C TYR A 583 28.00 -2.94 -8.56
N ALA A 584 28.35 -3.87 -9.47
CA ALA A 584 28.58 -5.26 -9.07
C ALA A 584 29.84 -5.39 -8.17
N PRO A 585 29.83 -6.25 -7.14
CA PRO A 585 30.96 -6.44 -6.23
C PRO A 585 32.07 -7.29 -6.88
N LYS A 586 32.86 -6.66 -7.78
CA LYS A 586 33.88 -7.31 -8.61
C LYS A 586 34.84 -8.25 -7.85
N ALA A 587 35.22 -7.90 -6.62
CA ALA A 587 36.14 -8.69 -5.81
C ALA A 587 35.57 -10.03 -5.31
N CYS A 588 34.27 -10.27 -5.51
CA CYS A 588 33.55 -11.43 -5.00
C CYS A 588 32.69 -12.12 -6.08
N LEU A 589 32.89 -11.79 -7.36
CA LEU A 589 32.16 -12.43 -8.45
C LEU A 589 32.72 -13.84 -8.72
N SER A 590 31.83 -14.76 -9.08
CA SER A 590 32.24 -16.05 -9.62
C SER A 590 32.78 -15.88 -11.05
N PRO A 591 33.61 -16.82 -11.53
CA PRO A 591 34.12 -16.76 -12.91
C PRO A 591 33.02 -16.67 -13.97
N SER A 592 31.87 -17.30 -13.75
CA SER A 592 30.71 -17.22 -14.66
C SER A 592 30.11 -15.81 -14.71
N PHE A 593 30.04 -15.10 -13.58
CA PHE A 593 29.59 -13.72 -13.53
C PHE A 593 30.60 -12.76 -14.15
N GLU A 594 31.91 -12.97 -13.94
CA GLU A 594 32.95 -12.21 -14.63
C GLU A 594 32.86 -12.41 -16.16
N TYR A 595 32.65 -13.65 -16.61
CA TYR A 595 32.44 -13.95 -18.02
C TYR A 595 31.20 -13.28 -18.60
N ALA A 596 30.09 -13.30 -17.87
CA ALA A 596 28.86 -12.62 -18.29
C ALA A 596 29.04 -11.10 -18.38
N GLN A 597 29.73 -10.50 -17.41
CA GLN A 597 30.08 -9.08 -17.44
C GLN A 597 30.97 -8.73 -18.64
N ALA A 598 32.02 -9.52 -18.90
CA ALA A 598 32.92 -9.29 -20.04
C ALA A 598 32.20 -9.38 -21.39
N ASN A 599 31.25 -10.31 -21.55
CA ASN A 599 30.41 -10.38 -22.76
C ASN A 599 29.50 -9.16 -22.91
N MET A 600 28.96 -8.64 -21.80
CA MET A 600 28.17 -7.42 -21.80
C MET A 600 28.99 -6.20 -22.23
N GLU A 601 30.22 -6.07 -21.71
CA GLU A 601 31.17 -5.02 -22.10
C GLU A 601 31.54 -5.11 -23.59
N ALA A 602 31.84 -6.32 -24.08
CA ALA A 602 32.11 -6.56 -25.48
C ALA A 602 30.91 -6.22 -26.38
N LEU A 603 29.69 -6.55 -25.94
CA LEU A 603 28.44 -6.25 -26.66
C LEU A 603 28.24 -4.74 -26.79
N VAL A 604 28.45 -4.00 -25.71
CA VAL A 604 28.39 -2.53 -25.72
C VAL A 604 29.44 -1.94 -26.65
N LEU A 605 30.69 -2.42 -26.57
CA LEU A 605 31.77 -1.94 -27.45
C LEU A 605 31.47 -2.21 -28.93
N HIS A 606 30.88 -3.36 -29.24
CA HIS A 606 30.44 -3.69 -30.59
C HIS A 606 29.36 -2.73 -31.08
N CYS A 607 28.33 -2.48 -30.26
CA CYS A 607 27.26 -1.51 -30.60
C CYS A 607 27.83 -0.12 -30.93
N VAL A 608 28.86 0.33 -30.21
CA VAL A 608 29.53 1.61 -30.47
C VAL A 608 30.29 1.61 -31.81
N ASN A 609 30.89 0.50 -32.18
CA ASN A 609 31.68 0.41 -33.41
C ASN A 609 30.82 0.24 -34.66
N VAL A 610 29.64 -0.37 -34.53
CA VAL A 610 28.66 -0.48 -35.63
C VAL A 610 28.26 0.89 -36.18
N GLU A 611 28.21 1.93 -35.35
CA GLU A 611 27.95 3.31 -35.81
C GLU A 611 29.07 3.86 -36.71
N LYS A 612 30.33 3.44 -36.48
CA LYS A 612 31.52 4.02 -37.14
C LYS A 612 31.82 3.42 -38.51
N GLU A 613 31.38 2.21 -38.79
CA GLU A 613 31.70 1.51 -40.04
C GLU A 613 30.86 1.99 -41.24
N GLU A 614 29.80 2.77 -41.01
CA GLU A 614 28.95 3.35 -42.06
C GLU A 614 29.20 4.84 -42.34
N SER A 615 30.05 5.51 -41.53
CA SER A 615 30.47 6.90 -41.72
C SER A 615 31.81 7.00 -42.44
#